data_AF-A0A1Y0G5S8-F1
#
_entry.id   AF-A0A1Y0G5S8-F1
#
_cell.length_a   1.000
_cell.length_b   1.000
_cell.length_c   1.000
_cell.angle_alpha   90.00
_cell.angle_beta   90.00
_cell.angle_gamma   90.00
#
_symmetry.space_group_name_H-M   'P 1'
#
loop_
_entity.id
_entity.type
_entity.pdbx_description
1 polymer ?
#
loop_
_entity_poly.entity_id
_entity_poly.type
_entity_poly.pdbx_seq_one_letter_code
_entity_poly.pdbx_strand_id
1 'polypeptide(L)' 'MVPVLVKTPVTYNDESFAAGDLLQVDEIHLQQLLDVGAVERVKDADQGGTSDSQSETVG' A
#
# COMPACT_ATOMS: atom_id res chain seq x y z
N MET A 1 -1.42 -0.98 10.46
CA MET A 1 -2.24 -1.07 9.24
C MET A 1 -1.34 -0.86 8.04
N VAL A 2 -1.45 -1.70 7.02
CA VAL A 2 -0.62 -1.66 5.80
C VAL A 2 -1.54 -1.49 4.60
N PRO A 3 -1.28 -0.53 3.69
CA PRO A 3 -2.04 -0.40 2.45
C PRO A 3 -1.70 -1.54 1.48
N VAL A 4 -2.73 -2.16 0.92
CA VAL A 4 -2.62 -3.18 -0.12
C VAL A 4 -3.55 -2.88 -1.27
N LEU A 5 -3.14 -3.26 -2.47
CA LEU A 5 -3.97 -3.24 -3.66
C LEU A 5 -4.67 -4.60 -3.78
N VAL A 6 -5.99 -4.58 -3.85
CA VAL A 6 -6.80 -5.79 -4.04
C VAL A 6 -6.62 -6.30 -5.47
N LYS A 7 -6.17 -7.54 -5.63
CA LYS A 7 -5.99 -8.21 -6.94
C LYS A 7 -7.19 -9.06 -7.34
N THR A 8 -7.87 -9.63 -6.36
CA THR A 8 -9.10 -10.41 -6.54
C THR A 8 -10.12 -9.94 -5.50
N PRO A 9 -11.43 -9.88 -5.81
CA PRO A 9 -12.44 -9.44 -4.86
C PRO A 9 -12.34 -10.16 -3.51
N VAL A 10 -12.33 -9.40 -2.42
CA VAL A 10 -12.09 -9.90 -1.06
C VAL A 10 -13.06 -9.28 -0.07
N THR A 11 -13.55 -10.08 0.88
CA THR A 11 -14.33 -9.58 2.02
C THR A 11 -13.42 -9.46 3.24
N TYR A 12 -13.34 -8.28 3.84
CA TYR A 12 -12.54 -7.97 5.02
C TYR A 12 -13.39 -7.13 6.00
N ASN A 13 -13.50 -7.56 7.25
CA ASN A 13 -14.36 -6.94 8.27
C ASN A 13 -15.81 -6.68 7.78
N ASP A 14 -16.46 -7.73 7.25
CA ASP A 14 -17.82 -7.70 6.68
C ASP A 14 -18.04 -6.77 5.45
N GLU A 15 -17.03 -6.02 5.01
CA GLU A 15 -17.05 -5.19 3.80
C GLU A 15 -16.37 -5.91 2.62
N SER A 16 -16.87 -5.72 1.39
CA SER A 16 -16.33 -6.36 0.19
C SER A 16 -15.68 -5.34 -0.75
N PHE A 17 -14.42 -5.60 -1.10
CA PHE A 17 -13.58 -4.75 -1.94
C PHE A 17 -13.38 -5.38 -3.31
N ALA A 18 -13.40 -4.56 -4.37
CA ALA A 18 -13.20 -4.99 -5.74
C ALA A 18 -11.71 -5.06 -6.11
N ALA A 19 -11.38 -5.79 -7.18
CA ALA A 19 -10.03 -5.77 -7.73
C ALA A 19 -9.69 -4.36 -8.26
N GLY A 20 -8.57 -3.80 -7.79
CA GLY A 20 -8.15 -2.42 -8.03
C GLY A 20 -8.36 -1.48 -6.84
N ASP A 21 -9.14 -1.87 -5.82
CA ASP A 21 -9.34 -1.05 -4.62
C ASP A 21 -8.10 -1.07 -3.71
N LEU A 22 -7.92 0.02 -2.97
CA LEU A 22 -6.92 0.12 -1.91
C LEU A 22 -7.57 -0.22 -0.56
N LEU A 23 -7.07 -1.27 0.06
CA LEU A 23 -7.52 -1.77 1.36
C LEU A 23 -6.43 -1.53 2.42
N GLN A 24 -6.81 -1.11 3.63
CA GLN A 24 -5.90 -1.11 4.78
C GLN A 24 -6.11 -2.38 5.61
N VAL A 25 -5.07 -3.21 5.69
CA VAL A 25 -5.12 -4.52 6.36
C VAL A 25 -4.18 -4.52 7.56
N ASP A 26 -4.56 -5.22 8.63
CA ASP A 26 -3.70 -5.44 9.77
C ASP A 26 -2.65 -6.51 9.47
N GLU A 27 -1.45 -6.39 10.04
CA GLU A 27 -0.31 -7.27 9.68
C GLU A 27 -0.59 -8.76 9.91
N ILE A 28 -1.49 -9.07 10.85
CA ILE A 28 -1.96 -10.42 11.16
C ILE A 28 -2.74 -11.05 9.98
N HIS A 29 -3.66 -10.29 9.37
CA HIS A 29 -4.46 -10.75 8.23
C HIS A 29 -3.73 -10.57 6.89
N LEU A 30 -2.84 -9.58 6.81
CA LEU A 30 -2.03 -9.28 5.63
C LEU A 30 -1.28 -10.50 5.10
N GLN A 31 -0.67 -11.30 5.98
CA GLN A 31 0.09 -12.47 5.55
C GLN A 31 -0.81 -13.54 4.91
N GLN A 32 -2.05 -13.69 5.37
CA GLN A 32 -3.01 -14.63 4.80
C GLN A 32 -3.50 -14.16 3.42
N LEU A 33 -3.83 -12.87 3.28
CA LEU A 33 -4.26 -12.29 2.00
C LEU A 33 -3.16 -12.27 0.93
N LEU A 34 -1.89 -12.14 1.35
CA LEU A 34 -0.72 -12.27 0.48
C LEU A 34 -0.48 -13.73 0.04
N ASP A 35 -0.64 -14.70 0.93
CA ASP A 35 -0.40 -16.13 0.66
C ASP A 35 -1.38 -16.69 -0.39
N VAL A 36 -2.66 -16.32 -0.30
CA VAL A 36 -3.67 -16.65 -1.31
C VAL A 36 -3.60 -15.78 -2.57
N GLY A 37 -2.69 -14.81 -2.63
CA GLY A 37 -2.51 -13.89 -3.75
C GLY A 37 -3.67 -12.90 -3.99
N ALA A 38 -4.55 -12.71 -3.01
CA ALA A 38 -5.74 -11.86 -3.14
C ALA A 38 -5.40 -10.35 -3.12
N VAL A 39 -4.27 -9.98 -2.49
CA VAL A 39 -3.80 -8.60 -2.38
C VAL A 39 -2.29 -8.50 -2.66
N GLU A 40 -1.84 -7.29 -2.97
CA GLU A 40 -0.44 -6.92 -3.21
C GLU A 40 -0.06 -5.79 -2.25
N ARG A 41 1.07 -5.88 -1.53
CA ARG A 41 1.56 -4.72 -0.76
C ARG A 41 1.85 -3.59 -1.72
N VAL A 42 1.17 -2.45 -1.55
CA VAL A 42 1.61 -1.20 -2.14
C VAL A 42 2.89 -0.84 -1.39
N LYS A 43 4.05 -1.15 -1.98
CA LYS A 43 5.27 -0.43 -1.61
C LYS A 43 4.96 1.03 -1.88
N ASP A 44 5.21 1.89 -0.90
CA ASP A 44 5.29 3.33 -1.11
C ASP A 44 6.14 3.55 -2.37
N ALA A 45 5.51 4.06 -3.42
CA ALA A 45 6.25 4.58 -4.55
C ALA A 45 7.09 5.72 -3.97
N ASP A 46 8.41 5.50 -3.99
CA ASP A 46 9.47 6.36 -3.45
C ASP A 46 8.97 7.79 -3.18
N GLN A 47 8.85 8.14 -1.89
CA GLN A 47 8.21 9.36 -1.40
C GLN A 47 8.67 10.56 -2.23
N GLY A 48 7.88 10.93 -3.25
CA GLY A 48 8.34 11.71 -4.40
C GLY A 48 9.05 12.97 -3.95
N GLY A 49 10.39 12.97 -4.05
CA GLY A 49 11.23 13.67 -3.09
C GLY A 49 10.89 15.14 -2.88
N THR A 50 10.68 15.53 -1.63
CA THR A 50 10.85 16.93 -1.21
C THR A 50 12.35 17.25 -1.19
N SER A 51 12.92 17.42 -2.39
CA SER A 51 14.33 17.72 -2.64
C SER A 51 14.50 19.06 -3.36
N ASP A 52 13.75 20.08 -2.92
CA ASP A 52 14.12 21.47 -3.19
C ASP A 52 15.37 21.81 -2.38
N SER A 53 16.50 21.71 -3.08
CA SER A 53 17.84 21.76 -2.49
C SER A 53 18.17 23.16 -1.98
N GLN A 54 18.34 23.33 -0.66
CA GLN A 54 19.06 24.48 -0.11
C GLN A 54 20.56 24.34 -0.41
N SER A 55 21.00 24.85 -1.56
CA SER A 55 22.42 24.99 -1.89
C SER A 55 22.65 26.05 -2.97
N GLU A 56 22.75 27.31 -2.56
CA GLU A 56 23.58 28.29 -3.26
C GLU A 56 24.68 28.73 -2.29
N THR A 57 25.93 28.56 -2.71
CA THR A 57 27.12 28.64 -1.87
C THR A 57 27.75 30.03 -1.93
N VAL A 58 28.29 30.50 -0.81
CA VAL A 58 29.03 31.77 -0.68
C VAL A 58 30.20 31.86 -1.68
N GLY A 59 30.31 33.01 -2.34
CA GLY A 59 31.47 33.48 -3.12
C GLY A 59 31.65 34.98 -2.95
#